data_AF-A0A6M3LSA9-F1
#
_entry.id   AF-A0A6M3LSA9-F1
#
_cell.length_a   1.000
_cell.length_b   1.000
_cell.length_c   1.000
_cell.angle_alpha   90.00
_cell.angle_beta   90.00
_cell.angle_gamma   90.00
#
_symmetry.space_group_name_H-M   'P 1'
#
loop_
_entity.id
_entity.type
_entity.pdbx_description
1 polymer ?
#
loop_
_entity_poly.entity_id
_entity_poly.type
_entity_poly.pdbx_seq_one_letter_code
_entity_poly.pdbx_strand_id
1 'polypeptide(L)'
;MKSELKEIRSYNNIPIIELCYPRIEGNAKELEIELMDTRAADNIRISYDFDRDGWTIKQASIFEWEVDDTPHNSDWQEVAFIKAWGRECEKLSEKKQ
;
A
#
# COMPACT_ATOMS: atom_id res chain seq x y z
N MET A 1 14.09 -4.40 20.31
CA MET A 1 13.04 -3.37 20.24
C MET A 1 11.72 -4.09 20.12
N LYS A 2 10.85 -4.00 21.13
CA LYS A 2 9.47 -4.47 21.00
C LYS A 2 8.73 -3.38 20.23
N SER A 3 8.32 -3.64 18.99
CA SER A 3 7.35 -2.78 18.33
C SER A 3 6.05 -2.90 19.14
N GLU A 4 5.54 -1.76 19.58
CA GLU A 4 4.20 -1.70 20.15
C GLU A 4 3.24 -2.06 19.04
N LEU A 5 2.75 -3.29 19.03
CA LEU A 5 1.60 -3.68 18.22
C LEU A 5 0.40 -2.90 18.76
N LYS A 6 0.21 -1.67 18.26
CA LYS A 6 -1.05 -0.95 18.38
C LYS A 6 -2.12 -1.89 17.85
N GLU A 7 -3.20 -2.03 18.61
CA GLU A 7 -4.36 -2.82 18.25
C GLU A 7 -4.77 -2.52 16.80
N ILE A 8 -4.64 -3.53 15.93
CA ILE A 8 -4.98 -3.38 14.52
C ILE A 8 -6.50 -3.27 14.46
N ARG A 9 -6.99 -2.11 14.03
CA ARG A 9 -8.42 -1.94 13.72
C ARG A 9 -8.81 -2.98 12.69
N SER A 10 -9.96 -3.63 12.89
CA SER A 10 -10.47 -4.60 11.93
C SER A 10 -11.98 -4.45 11.75
N TYR A 11 -12.45 -4.76 10.54
CA TYR A 11 -13.87 -4.79 10.21
C TYR A 11 -14.14 -6.06 9.41
N ASN A 12 -15.07 -6.91 9.88
CA ASN A 12 -15.38 -8.21 9.25
C ASN A 12 -14.14 -9.07 8.97
N ASN A 13 -13.21 -9.17 9.94
CA ASN A 13 -11.92 -9.87 9.82
C ASN A 13 -10.94 -9.28 8.78
N ILE A 14 -11.17 -8.04 8.33
CA ILE A 14 -10.25 -7.32 7.45
C ILE A 14 -9.47 -6.32 8.29
N PRO A 15 -8.13 -6.45 8.42
CA PRO A 15 -7.31 -5.46 9.11
C PRO A 15 -7.29 -4.14 8.34
N ILE A 16 -7.40 -3.04 9.07
CA ILE A 16 -7.34 -1.67 8.56
C ILE A 16 -5.97 -1.10 8.93
N ILE A 17 -5.22 -0.73 7.90
CA ILE A 17 -3.92 -0.07 8.04
C ILE A 17 -4.08 1.37 7.59
N GLU A 18 -3.77 2.31 8.49
CA GLU A 18 -3.89 3.75 8.23
C GLU A 18 -2.50 4.32 7.92
N LEU A 19 -2.34 4.93 6.74
CA LEU A 19 -1.14 5.68 6.37
C LEU A 19 -1.32 7.15 6.78
N CYS A 20 -0.83 7.51 7.97
CA CYS A 20 -1.08 8.81 8.57
C CYS A 20 -0.02 9.85 8.17
N TYR A 21 -0.46 10.94 7.54
CA TYR A 21 0.37 12.09 7.18
C TYR A 21 1.68 11.72 6.44
N PRO A 22 1.63 10.99 5.31
CA PRO A 22 2.83 10.51 4.61
C PRO A 22 3.69 11.61 3.99
N ARG A 23 3.20 12.86 3.94
CA ARG A 23 3.98 14.02 3.50
C ARG A 23 4.87 14.61 4.60
N ILE A 24 4.68 14.24 5.86
CA ILE A 24 5.50 14.72 6.98
C ILE A 24 6.78 13.88 7.06
N GLU A 25 7.92 14.56 7.21
CA GLU A 25 9.21 13.90 7.37
C GLU A 25 9.25 13.02 8.62
N GLY A 26 9.88 11.85 8.52
CA GLY A 26 9.93 10.86 9.58
C GLY A 26 8.71 9.94 9.66
N ASN A 27 7.61 10.23 8.95
CA ASN A 27 6.46 9.32 8.86
C ASN A 27 6.64 8.29 7.73
N ALA A 28 5.96 7.15 7.89
CA ALA A 28 5.84 6.15 6.84
C ALA A 28 5.13 6.73 5.60
N LYS A 29 5.67 6.43 4.42
CA LYS A 29 5.16 6.93 3.13
C LYS A 29 4.53 5.84 2.26
N GLU A 30 4.95 4.60 2.49
CA GLU A 30 4.48 3.43 1.77
C GLU A 30 4.23 2.30 2.78
N LEU A 31 3.36 1.37 2.40
CA LEU A 31 3.10 0.13 3.12
C LEU A 31 3.64 -1.03 2.28
N GLU A 32 4.48 -1.87 2.86
CA GLU A 32 4.91 -3.12 2.23
C GLU A 32 4.04 -4.27 2.75
N ILE A 33 3.54 -5.09 1.82
CA ILE A 33 2.70 -6.24 2.11
C ILE A 33 3.41 -7.48 1.60
N GLU A 34 3.61 -8.44 2.50
CA GLU A 34 4.27 -9.72 2.23
C GLU A 34 3.27 -10.86 2.48
N LEU A 35 3.38 -11.94 1.69
CA LEU A 35 2.62 -13.16 1.91
C LEU A 35 3.52 -14.23 2.54
N MET A 36 3.25 -14.57 3.79
CA MET A 36 3.86 -15.71 4.46
C MET A 36 2.90 -16.91 4.42
N ASP A 37 2.97 -17.69 3.33
CA ASP A 37 2.20 -18.92 3.11
C ASP A 37 3.05 -19.95 2.34
N THR A 38 2.59 -21.20 2.28
CA THR A 38 3.22 -22.33 1.56
C THR A 38 3.46 -22.05 0.07
N ARG A 39 2.73 -21.09 -0.50
CA ARG A 39 3.02 -20.51 -1.80
C ARG A 39 3.41 -19.05 -1.62
N ALA A 40 4.69 -18.76 -1.80
CA ALA A 40 5.18 -17.39 -1.82
C ALA A 40 4.54 -16.60 -2.98
N ALA A 41 4.31 -15.32 -2.74
CA ALA A 41 4.02 -14.31 -3.75
C ALA A 41 4.99 -13.14 -3.55
N ASP A 42 5.28 -12.41 -4.63
CA ASP A 42 6.13 -11.23 -4.55
C ASP A 42 5.48 -10.18 -3.62
N ASN A 43 6.31 -9.47 -2.85
CA ASN A 43 5.81 -8.38 -2.02
C ASN A 43 5.30 -7.24 -2.91
N ILE A 44 4.33 -6.50 -2.39
CA ILE A 44 3.85 -5.27 -3.00
C ILE A 44 4.09 -4.08 -2.09
N ARG A 45 4.30 -2.91 -2.70
CA ARG A 45 4.31 -1.63 -2.00
C ARG A 45 3.12 -0.79 -2.41
N ILE A 46 2.44 -0.22 -1.43
CA ILE A 46 1.29 0.65 -1.63
C ILE A 46 1.63 2.02 -1.09
N SER A 47 1.46 3.05 -1.91
CA SER A 47 1.61 4.44 -1.49
C SER A 47 0.59 5.35 -2.15
N TYR A 48 0.34 6.51 -1.55
CA TYR A 48 -0.55 7.50 -2.14
C TYR A 48 0.24 8.40 -3.08
N ASP A 49 -0.14 8.40 -4.35
CA ASP A 49 0.31 9.36 -5.34
C ASP A 49 -0.55 10.61 -5.25
N PHE A 50 0.05 11.66 -4.70
CA PHE A 50 -0.59 12.93 -4.47
C PHE A 50 -0.73 13.80 -5.72
N ASP A 51 0.05 13.52 -6.77
CA ASP A 51 0.02 14.28 -8.01
C ASP A 51 -1.10 13.76 -8.92
N ARG A 52 -1.31 12.44 -8.97
CA ARG A 52 -2.41 11.78 -9.70
C ARG A 52 -3.69 11.59 -8.87
N ASP A 53 -3.64 11.89 -7.58
CA ASP A 53 -4.72 11.71 -6.61
C ASP A 53 -5.26 10.28 -6.58
N GLY A 54 -4.42 9.35 -6.12
CA GLY A 54 -4.79 7.94 -6.01
C GLY A 54 -3.74 7.07 -5.34
N TRP A 55 -4.01 5.77 -5.29
CA TRP A 55 -3.11 4.77 -4.73
C TRP A 55 -2.30 4.12 -5.84
N THR A 56 -0.99 4.06 -5.64
CA THR A 56 -0.05 3.33 -6.50
C THR A 56 0.31 2.01 -5.86
N ILE A 57 0.28 0.92 -6.64
CA ILE A 57 0.77 -0.38 -6.25
C ILE A 57 2.02 -0.69 -7.08
N LYS A 58 3.12 -0.98 -6.39
CA LYS A 58 4.39 -1.36 -7.01
C LYS A 58 4.74 -2.80 -6.64
N GLN A 59 5.44 -3.48 -7.55
CA GLN A 59 6.01 -4.81 -7.32
C GLN A 59 7.48 -4.78 -7.73
N ALA A 60 8.34 -5.47 -6.98
CA ALA A 60 9.74 -5.62 -7.36
C ALA A 60 9.90 -6.76 -8.36
N SER A 61 10.89 -6.66 -9.26
CA SER A 61 11.15 -7.66 -10.29
C SER A 61 11.91 -8.90 -9.80
N ILE A 62 12.63 -8.82 -8.68
CA ILE A 62 13.49 -9.90 -8.15
C ILE A 62 13.43 -9.89 -6.62
N PHE A 63 13.21 -11.07 -6.01
CA PHE A 63 13.42 -11.35 -4.59
C PHE A 63 14.35 -12.57 -4.46
N GLU A 64 15.51 -12.41 -3.81
CA GLU A 64 16.43 -13.50 -3.49
C GLU A 64 16.17 -14.02 -2.06
N TRP A 65 16.18 -15.34 -1.91
CA TRP A 65 15.93 -16.07 -0.66
C TRP A 65 17.19 -16.74 -0.08
N GLU A 66 18.39 -16.32 -0.49
CA GLU A 66 19.67 -16.94 -0.09
C GLU A 66 20.43 -16.07 0.92
N VAL A 67 21.15 -16.73 1.85
CA VAL A 67 21.79 -16.14 3.03
C VAL A 67 23.02 -15.28 2.69
N ASP A 68 23.57 -15.39 1.48
CA ASP A 68 24.84 -14.76 1.08
C ASP A 68 24.73 -13.82 -0.14
N ASP A 69 23.52 -13.47 -0.61
CA ASP A 69 23.39 -12.61 -1.80
C ASP A 69 23.51 -11.11 -1.49
N THR A 70 24.25 -10.42 -2.36
CA THR A 70 24.49 -8.97 -2.28
C THR A 70 23.22 -8.24 -2.71
N PRO A 71 22.61 -7.36 -1.90
CA PRO A 71 21.30 -6.84 -2.23
C PRO A 71 21.33 -5.79 -3.35
N HIS A 72 20.17 -5.68 -3.99
CA HIS A 72 19.53 -4.47 -4.53
C HIS A 72 19.67 -4.15 -6.02
N ASN A 73 18.76 -4.72 -6.81
CA ASN A 73 17.94 -3.88 -7.69
C ASN A 73 16.46 -4.07 -7.31
N SER A 74 16.00 -3.28 -6.34
CA SER A 74 14.60 -3.22 -5.94
C SER A 74 13.83 -2.40 -6.96
N ASP A 75 13.84 -2.83 -8.21
CA ASP A 75 13.19 -2.16 -9.34
C ASP A 75 11.66 -2.21 -9.16
N TRP A 76 11.16 -1.42 -8.21
CA TRP A 76 9.78 -1.33 -7.82
C TRP A 76 9.04 -0.57 -8.90
N GLN A 77 8.43 -1.34 -9.80
CA GLN A 77 7.68 -0.81 -10.92
C GLN A 77 6.20 -0.72 -10.55
N GLU A 78 5.55 0.35 -11.02
CA GLU A 78 4.09 0.47 -10.90
C GLU A 78 3.42 -0.64 -11.72
N VAL A 79 2.61 -1.45 -11.04
CA VAL A 79 1.80 -2.51 -11.65
C VAL A 79 0.32 -2.17 -11.65
N ALA A 80 -0.11 -1.22 -10.79
CA ALA A 80 -1.47 -0.70 -10.78
C ALA A 80 -1.58 0.71 -10.20
N PHE A 81 -2.57 1.45 -10.68
CA PHE A 81 -3.00 2.73 -10.12
C PHE A 81 -4.52 2.71 -9.85
N ILE A 82 -4.91 3.16 -8.66
CA ILE A 82 -6.30 3.21 -8.21
C ILE A 82 -6.65 4.65 -7.85
N LYS A 83 -7.47 5.29 -8.69
CA LYS A 83 -7.90 6.67 -8.47
C LYS A 83 -8.62 6.83 -7.12
N ALA A 84 -8.30 7.89 -6.38
CA ALA A 84 -9.08 8.29 -5.22
C ALA A 84 -10.50 8.66 -5.65
N TRP A 85 -11.48 8.37 -4.79
CA TRP A 85 -12.89 8.66 -5.04
C TRP A 85 -13.42 8.03 -6.35
N GLY A 86 -12.74 7.01 -6.89
CA GLY A 86 -13.05 6.42 -8.21
C GLY A 86 -14.42 5.72 -8.31
N ARG A 87 -15.16 5.64 -7.21
CA ARG A 87 -16.52 5.06 -7.14
C ARG A 87 -17.57 6.02 -6.56
N GLU A 88 -17.28 7.31 -6.43
CA GLU A 88 -18.30 8.26 -5.99
C GLU A 88 -19.55 8.12 -6.88
N CYS A 89 -20.69 7.83 -6.25
CA CYS A 89 -21.97 7.79 -6.94
C CYS A 89 -22.32 9.21 -7.40
N GLU A 90 -22.47 9.42 -8.71
CA GLU A 90 -23.13 10.60 -9.29
C GLU A 90 -24.60 10.68 -8.86
N LYS A 91 -24.91 10.89 -7.58
CA LYS A 91 -26.26 11.13 -7.11
C LYS A 91 -26.21 12.09 -5.94
N LEU A 92 -26.29 13.39 -6.25
CA LEU A 92 -26.86 14.46 -5.42
C LEU A 92 -26.95 15.82 -6.16
N SER A 93 -26.88 15.87 -7.50
CA SER A 93 -27.05 17.11 -8.28
C SER A 93 -28.48 17.38 -8.75
N GLU A 94 -29.43 16.45 -8.59
CA GLU A 94 -30.80 16.59 -9.10
C GLU A 94 -31.84 16.89 -8.00
N LYS A 95 -31.70 17.99 -7.24
CA LYS A 95 -32.84 18.63 -6.55
C LYS A 95 -32.61 20.13 -6.31
N LYS A 96 -32.47 20.92 -7.37
CA LYS A 96 -32.86 22.34 -7.38
C LYS A 96 -33.28 22.78 -8.78
N GLN A 97 -34.56 22.59 -9.09
CA GLN A 97 -35.36 23.55 -9.86
C GLN A 97 -36.84 23.32 -9.59
#